data_AF-A0AAE1CXC7-F1
#
_entry.id   AF-A0AAE1CXC7-F1
#
_cell.length_a   1.000
_cell.length_b   1.000
_cell.length_c   1.000
_cell.angle_alpha   90.00
_cell.angle_beta   90.00
_cell.angle_gamma   90.00
#
_symmetry.space_group_name_H-M   'P 1'
#
loop_
_entity.id
_entity.type
_entity.pdbx_description
1 polymer ?
#
loop_
_entity_poly.entity_id
_entity_poly.type
_entity_poly.pdbx_seq_one_letter_code
_entity_poly.pdbx_strand_id
1 'polypeptide(L)'
;MRSRSRYLDFDTADLYKMGPAVTAVFLLLLSQAMSTQICQPPKSESVYYMTGPMKDLYVAQDYDQGKILVVTSNSAQGDNWSFLDLNSRKIYVHTPDAGCQMVEYGNDETKKGYELLGQCLPSDAKLERSGDVDFYSMGRTGINWLVGMKPLADTDFFFMHFSRFLTEVSAGLTAVPRKSPFSILYQFSVGISDPTVFDKDLSGCVAA
;
A
#
# COMPACT_ATOMS: atom_id res chain seq x y z
N MET A 1 -5.00 -10.69 56.81
CA MET A 1 -5.58 -11.51 55.72
C MET A 1 -4.61 -11.53 54.55
N ARG A 2 -4.40 -12.70 53.96
CA ARG A 2 -3.45 -13.00 52.88
C ARG A 2 -3.98 -12.55 51.52
N SER A 3 -3.09 -12.12 50.63
CA SER A 3 -3.01 -12.71 49.28
C SER A 3 -1.63 -12.43 48.70
N ARG A 4 -0.77 -13.46 48.68
CA ARG A 4 0.48 -13.48 47.93
C ARG A 4 0.14 -13.91 46.51
N SER A 5 0.59 -13.12 45.54
CA SER A 5 0.65 -13.47 44.13
C SER A 5 1.30 -14.85 43.95
N ARG A 6 0.59 -15.80 43.35
CA ARG A 6 1.19 -17.02 42.81
C ARG A 6 1.53 -16.72 41.36
N TYR A 7 2.82 -16.58 41.09
CA TYR A 7 3.34 -16.86 39.77
C TYR A 7 3.00 -18.32 39.46
N LEU A 8 2.41 -18.56 38.29
CA LEU A 8 2.34 -19.89 37.71
C LEU A 8 3.76 -20.27 37.32
N ASP A 9 4.45 -20.97 38.22
CA ASP A 9 5.64 -21.74 37.86
C ASP A 9 5.19 -22.83 36.89
N PHE A 10 5.42 -22.61 35.59
CA PHE A 10 5.37 -23.68 34.61
C PHE A 10 6.65 -24.50 34.78
N ASP A 11 6.50 -25.64 35.43
CA ASP A 11 7.56 -26.62 35.56
C ASP A 11 7.89 -27.16 34.16
N THR A 12 9.11 -26.89 33.69
CA THR A 12 9.59 -27.31 32.36
C THR A 12 9.62 -28.83 32.17
N ALA A 13 9.38 -29.59 33.24
CA ALA A 13 9.25 -31.04 33.25
C ALA A 13 7.93 -31.58 32.65
N ASP A 14 6.85 -30.80 32.60
CA ASP A 14 5.56 -31.28 32.07
C ASP A 14 5.42 -31.17 30.54
N LEU A 15 6.31 -30.42 29.88
CA LEU A 15 6.39 -30.33 28.42
C LEU A 15 6.90 -31.63 27.75
N TYR A 16 7.58 -32.50 28.50
CA TYR A 16 8.15 -33.76 27.98
C TYR A 16 7.21 -34.98 28.05
N LYS A 17 6.04 -34.85 28.67
CA LYS A 17 5.03 -35.94 28.77
C LYS A 17 3.92 -35.84 27.71
N MET A 18 3.92 -34.77 26.93
CA MET A 18 2.97 -34.59 25.83
C MET A 18 3.42 -35.45 24.65
N GLY A 19 2.66 -36.52 24.36
CA GLY A 19 2.95 -37.44 23.26
C GLY A 19 3.05 -36.72 21.90
N PRO A 20 3.65 -37.36 20.87
CA PRO A 20 4.01 -36.73 19.59
C PRO A 20 2.85 -36.05 18.85
N ALA A 21 1.61 -36.41 19.16
CA ALA A 21 0.41 -35.76 18.63
C ALA A 21 0.21 -34.31 19.14
N VAL A 22 0.61 -33.98 20.37
CA VAL A 22 0.40 -32.63 20.95
C VAL A 22 1.46 -31.65 20.44
N THR A 23 2.69 -32.10 20.24
CA THR A 23 3.77 -31.31 19.63
C THR A 23 3.49 -30.99 18.16
N ALA A 24 2.90 -31.94 17.42
CA ALA A 24 2.50 -31.73 16.03
C ALA A 24 1.38 -30.69 15.89
N VAL A 25 0.41 -30.65 16.81
CA VAL A 25 -0.67 -29.64 16.82
C VAL A 25 -0.12 -28.25 17.13
N PHE A 26 0.86 -28.11 18.04
CA PHE A 26 1.53 -26.84 18.31
C PHE A 26 2.36 -26.31 17.12
N LEU A 27 3.06 -27.20 16.41
CA LEU A 27 3.80 -26.85 15.19
C LEU A 27 2.86 -26.50 14.02
N LEU A 28 1.71 -27.18 13.90
CA LEU A 28 0.67 -26.86 12.92
C LEU A 28 -0.01 -25.51 13.21
N LEU A 29 -0.28 -25.19 14.47
CA LEU A 29 -0.82 -23.89 14.89
C LEU A 29 0.19 -22.74 14.70
N LEU A 30 1.49 -22.99 14.89
CA LEU A 30 2.57 -22.04 14.57
C LEU A 30 2.78 -21.87 13.06
N SER A 31 2.55 -22.91 12.25
CA SER A 31 2.60 -22.82 10.79
C SER A 31 1.39 -22.11 10.16
N GLN A 32 0.28 -22.03 10.90
CA GLN A 32 -0.91 -21.25 10.54
C GLN A 32 -0.89 -19.82 11.09
N ALA A 33 0.22 -19.39 11.72
CA ALA A 33 0.66 -18.00 11.59
C ALA A 33 1.15 -17.79 10.14
N MET A 34 0.20 -17.99 9.22
CA MET A 34 0.33 -17.83 7.80
C MET A 34 0.88 -16.44 7.54
N SER A 35 1.73 -16.31 6.52
CA SER A 35 2.16 -15.01 6.02
C SER A 35 0.91 -14.17 5.73
N THR A 36 0.50 -13.32 6.65
CA THR A 36 -0.56 -12.34 6.42
C THR A 36 0.03 -11.34 5.45
N GLN A 37 -0.24 -11.58 4.18
CA GLN A 37 0.15 -10.66 3.13
C GLN A 37 -0.52 -9.32 3.46
N ILE A 38 0.28 -8.25 3.57
CA ILE A 38 -0.21 -6.94 3.96
C ILE A 38 -0.90 -6.32 2.74
N CYS A 39 -2.23 -6.40 2.72
CA CYS A 39 -3.06 -6.03 1.58
C CYS A 39 -4.02 -4.90 1.91
N GLN A 40 -4.24 -4.03 0.94
CA GLN A 40 -5.34 -3.06 0.96
C GLN A 40 -6.67 -3.76 0.64
N PRO A 41 -7.82 -3.20 1.03
CA PRO A 41 -9.10 -3.71 0.58
C PRO A 41 -9.17 -3.76 -0.95
N PRO A 42 -9.87 -4.75 -1.53
CA PRO A 42 -9.98 -4.87 -2.99
C PRO A 42 -10.66 -3.64 -3.61
N LYS A 43 -11.51 -2.96 -2.85
CA LYS A 43 -12.17 -1.73 -3.24
C LYS A 43 -12.05 -0.70 -2.14
N SER A 44 -11.61 0.51 -2.47
CA SER A 44 -11.54 1.61 -1.51
C SER A 44 -11.48 2.97 -2.16
N GLU A 45 -11.90 3.99 -1.41
CA GLU A 45 -11.64 5.39 -1.70
C GLU A 45 -10.78 5.99 -0.58
N SER A 46 -9.93 6.93 -0.93
CA SER A 46 -8.94 7.51 -0.04
C SER A 46 -8.67 8.96 -0.41
N VAL A 47 -8.41 9.80 0.58
CA VAL A 47 -7.90 11.15 0.35
C VAL A 47 -6.62 11.37 1.14
N TYR A 48 -5.58 11.74 0.41
CA TYR A 48 -4.26 12.01 0.95
C TYR A 48 -3.94 13.50 0.86
N TYR A 49 -3.25 14.01 1.87
CA TYR A 49 -2.59 15.31 1.79
C TYR A 49 -1.16 15.12 1.29
N MET A 50 -0.81 15.71 0.14
CA MET A 50 0.53 15.66 -0.44
C MET A 50 1.36 16.87 0.01
N THR A 51 2.43 16.62 0.75
CA THR A 51 3.23 17.70 1.35
C THR A 51 4.15 18.44 0.40
N GLY A 52 4.42 17.89 -0.80
CA GLY A 52 5.18 18.58 -1.84
C GLY A 52 4.39 19.73 -2.45
N PRO A 53 3.29 19.43 -3.16
CA PRO A 53 2.44 20.45 -3.78
C PRO A 53 1.51 21.15 -2.77
N MET A 54 1.40 20.67 -1.53
CA MET A 54 0.42 21.14 -0.53
C MET A 54 -1.00 21.08 -1.08
N LYS A 55 -1.37 19.92 -1.63
CA LYS A 55 -2.66 19.65 -2.27
C LYS A 55 -3.20 18.29 -1.86
N ASP A 56 -4.51 18.16 -1.96
CA ASP A 56 -5.19 16.89 -1.78
C ASP A 56 -5.03 15.99 -3.01
N LEU A 57 -5.07 14.68 -2.74
CA LEU A 57 -5.02 13.62 -3.72
C LEU A 57 -6.11 12.60 -3.38
N TYR A 58 -7.18 12.60 -4.15
CA TYR A 58 -8.22 11.58 -4.10
C TYR A 58 -7.74 10.36 -4.89
N VAL A 59 -7.93 9.18 -4.30
CA VAL A 59 -7.57 7.89 -4.90
C VAL A 59 -8.74 6.93 -4.75
N ALA A 60 -9.21 6.37 -5.86
CA ALA A 60 -10.17 5.27 -5.89
C ALA A 60 -9.49 4.03 -6.49
N GLN A 61 -9.67 2.88 -5.86
CA GLN A 61 -9.08 1.61 -6.28
C GLN A 61 -10.19 0.55 -6.37
N ASP A 62 -10.24 -0.16 -7.49
CA ASP A 62 -11.02 -1.38 -7.68
C ASP A 62 -10.09 -2.44 -8.29
N TYR A 63 -9.42 -3.18 -7.41
CA TYR A 63 -8.48 -4.24 -7.79
C TYR A 63 -9.17 -5.42 -8.46
N ASP A 64 -10.44 -5.68 -8.16
CA ASP A 64 -11.23 -6.73 -8.84
C ASP A 64 -11.38 -6.42 -10.34
N GLN A 65 -11.46 -5.13 -10.69
CA GLN A 65 -11.50 -4.67 -12.09
C GLN A 65 -10.14 -4.21 -12.61
N GLY A 66 -9.08 -4.24 -11.80
CA GLY A 66 -7.76 -3.73 -12.16
C GLY A 66 -7.75 -2.23 -12.47
N LYS A 67 -8.49 -1.42 -11.71
CA LYS A 67 -8.60 0.03 -11.95
C LYS A 67 -8.10 0.82 -10.76
N ILE A 68 -7.30 1.86 -11.03
CA ILE A 68 -6.92 2.87 -10.03
C ILE A 68 -7.12 4.24 -10.65
N LEU A 69 -7.90 5.10 -9.98
CA LEU A 69 -8.03 6.50 -10.33
C LEU A 69 -7.33 7.35 -9.27
N VAL A 70 -6.53 8.31 -9.73
CA VAL A 70 -5.85 9.30 -8.91
C VAL A 70 -6.26 10.68 -9.41
N VAL A 71 -6.73 11.56 -8.52
CA VAL A 71 -7.19 12.91 -8.87
C VAL A 71 -6.52 13.92 -7.95
N THR A 72 -5.93 14.98 -8.51
CA THR A 72 -5.33 16.08 -7.72
C THR A 72 -6.43 17.02 -7.21
N SER A 73 -7.25 16.50 -6.30
CA SER A 73 -8.39 17.15 -5.63
C SER A 73 -8.73 16.32 -4.38
N ASN A 74 -9.63 16.81 -3.54
CA ASN A 74 -10.22 16.01 -2.46
C ASN A 74 -11.42 15.14 -2.93
N SER A 75 -11.73 15.14 -4.23
CA SER A 75 -12.84 14.38 -4.83
C SER A 75 -12.52 13.87 -6.24
N ALA A 76 -13.36 12.96 -6.75
CA ALA A 76 -13.21 12.35 -8.07
C ALA A 76 -13.44 13.30 -9.27
N GLN A 77 -14.01 14.49 -9.02
CA GLN A 77 -14.44 15.45 -10.05
C GLN A 77 -13.34 16.44 -10.47
N GLY A 78 -12.11 16.32 -9.95
CA GLY A 78 -11.01 17.20 -10.33
C GLY A 78 -10.57 17.03 -11.80
N ASP A 79 -10.14 18.14 -12.42
CA ASP A 79 -9.73 18.18 -13.83
C ASP A 79 -8.33 17.61 -14.10
N ASN A 80 -7.50 17.45 -13.07
CA ASN A 80 -6.20 16.81 -13.16
C ASN A 80 -6.28 15.41 -12.56
N TRP A 81 -6.20 14.40 -13.42
CA TRP A 81 -6.36 13.02 -13.02
C TRP A 81 -5.42 12.07 -13.78
N SER A 82 -5.16 10.93 -13.16
CA SER A 82 -4.49 9.79 -13.76
C SER A 82 -5.34 8.54 -13.55
N PHE A 83 -5.58 7.79 -14.61
CA PHE A 83 -6.31 6.53 -14.57
C PHE A 83 -5.35 5.41 -14.97
N LEU A 84 -5.20 4.42 -14.09
CA LEU A 84 -4.34 3.27 -14.28
C LEU A 84 -5.21 2.04 -14.52
N ASP A 85 -5.04 1.44 -15.70
CA ASP A 85 -5.60 0.13 -16.03
C ASP A 85 -4.51 -0.92 -15.82
N LEU A 86 -4.70 -1.72 -14.78
CA LEU A 86 -3.82 -2.81 -14.36
C LEU A 86 -3.88 -4.01 -15.32
N ASN A 87 -5.03 -4.23 -15.97
CA ASN A 87 -5.21 -5.34 -16.89
C ASN A 87 -4.53 -5.07 -18.24
N SER A 88 -4.74 -3.87 -18.80
CA SER A 88 -4.13 -3.48 -20.09
C SER A 88 -2.72 -2.90 -19.96
N ARG A 89 -2.26 -2.64 -18.72
CA ARG A 89 -0.98 -2.03 -18.40
C ARG A 89 -0.79 -0.62 -18.99
N LYS A 90 -1.84 0.19 -18.89
CA LYS A 90 -1.89 1.55 -19.41
C LYS A 90 -2.14 2.56 -18.30
N ILE A 91 -1.44 3.69 -18.37
CA ILE A 91 -1.70 4.86 -17.55
C ILE A 91 -2.18 5.96 -18.50
N TYR A 92 -3.32 6.54 -18.17
CA TYR A 92 -3.89 7.69 -18.85
C TYR A 92 -3.74 8.88 -17.93
N VAL A 93 -3.18 9.98 -18.42
CA VAL A 93 -2.96 11.20 -17.64
C VAL A 93 -3.65 12.33 -18.36
N HIS A 94 -4.53 13.04 -17.66
CA HIS A 94 -5.18 14.23 -18.15
C HIS A 94 -4.78 15.43 -17.31
N THR A 95 -4.37 16.50 -18.00
CA THR A 95 -4.24 17.82 -17.39
C THR A 95 -4.95 18.85 -18.27
N PRO A 96 -5.51 19.92 -17.69
CA PRO A 96 -6.17 20.98 -18.48
C PRO A 96 -5.27 21.57 -19.58
N ASP A 97 -3.96 21.67 -19.31
CA ASP A 97 -3.02 22.33 -20.20
C ASP A 97 -2.49 21.42 -21.32
N ALA A 98 -2.33 20.11 -21.04
CA ALA A 98 -1.74 19.15 -21.98
C ALA A 98 -2.76 18.20 -22.63
N GLY A 99 -4.02 18.24 -22.21
CA GLY A 99 -5.04 17.28 -22.62
C GLY A 99 -4.78 15.88 -22.06
N CYS A 100 -5.33 14.85 -22.71
CA CYS A 100 -5.13 13.47 -22.30
C CYS A 100 -3.98 12.78 -23.05
N GLN A 101 -3.10 12.14 -22.29
CA GLN A 101 -1.98 11.34 -22.76
C GLN A 101 -2.10 9.89 -22.25
N MET A 102 -1.51 8.95 -22.97
CA MET A 102 -1.48 7.53 -22.64
C MET A 102 -0.04 7.03 -22.65
N VAL A 103 0.34 6.31 -21.60
CA VAL A 103 1.64 5.67 -21.43
C VAL A 103 1.41 4.19 -21.15
N GLU A 104 2.05 3.32 -21.92
CA GLU A 104 2.13 1.90 -21.58
C GLU A 104 3.25 1.68 -20.57
N TYR A 105 2.96 1.00 -19.47
CA TYR A 105 3.98 0.63 -18.49
C TYR A 105 4.26 -0.87 -18.54
N GLY A 106 5.51 -1.26 -18.29
CA GLY A 106 5.98 -2.64 -18.41
C GLY A 106 6.98 -2.90 -19.53
N ASN A 107 7.53 -1.87 -20.19
CA ASN A 107 8.85 -2.00 -20.82
C ASN A 107 9.93 -2.17 -19.72
N ASP A 108 11.13 -2.66 -20.07
CA ASP A 108 12.13 -3.11 -19.07
C ASP A 108 12.50 -2.05 -18.03
N GLU A 109 12.33 -0.76 -18.33
CA GLU A 109 12.57 0.36 -17.42
C GLU A 109 11.44 0.60 -16.41
N THR A 110 10.18 0.30 -16.75
CA THR A 110 8.98 0.64 -15.94
C THR A 110 8.36 -0.56 -15.24
N LYS A 111 8.76 -1.79 -15.60
CA LYS A 111 8.22 -3.06 -15.08
C LYS A 111 8.22 -3.17 -13.56
N LYS A 112 9.19 -2.55 -12.89
CA LYS A 112 9.33 -2.63 -11.43
C LYS A 112 8.40 -1.71 -10.64
N GLY A 113 7.90 -0.64 -11.27
CA GLY A 113 6.91 0.24 -10.64
C GLY A 113 5.54 -0.43 -10.50
N TYR A 114 5.24 -1.41 -11.36
CA TYR A 114 3.96 -2.13 -11.34
C TYR A 114 3.71 -2.89 -10.03
N GLU A 115 4.74 -3.51 -9.46
CA GLU A 115 4.60 -4.24 -8.19
C GLU A 115 4.19 -3.31 -7.04
N LEU A 116 4.56 -2.02 -7.12
CA LEU A 116 4.20 -1.01 -6.12
C LEU A 116 2.73 -0.54 -6.26
N LEU A 117 2.11 -0.81 -7.41
CA LEU A 117 0.69 -0.50 -7.67
C LEU A 117 -0.23 -1.65 -7.26
N GLY A 118 0.33 -2.81 -6.89
CA GLY A 118 -0.43 -3.98 -6.48
C GLY A 118 -1.26 -3.73 -5.21
N GLN A 119 -2.31 -4.54 -5.04
CA GLN A 119 -3.16 -4.50 -3.84
C GLN A 119 -2.38 -4.73 -2.55
N CYS A 120 -1.36 -5.56 -2.62
CA CYS A 120 -0.60 -6.02 -1.49
C CYS A 120 0.85 -5.55 -1.56
N LEU A 121 1.47 -5.36 -0.40
CA LEU A 121 2.90 -5.15 -0.34
C LEU A 121 3.63 -6.33 -1.02
N PRO A 122 4.70 -6.04 -1.79
CA PRO A 122 5.56 -7.06 -2.33
C PRO A 122 6.13 -7.97 -1.24
N SER A 123 6.41 -9.23 -1.58
CA SER A 123 6.95 -10.22 -0.63
C SER A 123 8.33 -9.87 -0.06
N ASP A 124 9.06 -8.98 -0.72
CA ASP A 124 10.37 -8.47 -0.29
C ASP A 124 10.28 -7.17 0.52
N ALA A 125 9.07 -6.69 0.85
CA ALA A 125 8.89 -5.55 1.73
C ALA A 125 9.43 -5.86 3.14
N LYS A 126 10.31 -4.98 3.63
CA LYS A 126 10.97 -5.13 4.92
C LYS A 126 10.28 -4.26 5.97
N LEU A 127 9.82 -4.88 7.06
CA LEU A 127 9.35 -4.15 8.23
C LEU A 127 10.52 -3.39 8.88
N GLU A 128 10.42 -2.07 8.94
CA GLU A 128 11.41 -1.18 9.57
C GLU A 128 11.04 -0.83 11.01
N ARG A 129 9.75 -0.65 11.28
CA ARG A 129 9.22 -0.31 12.61
C ARG A 129 7.76 -0.73 12.71
N SER A 130 7.36 -1.24 13.87
CA SER A 130 5.96 -1.53 14.19
C SER A 130 5.43 -0.60 15.29
N GLY A 131 4.11 -0.39 15.32
CA GLY A 131 3.41 0.46 16.29
C GLY A 131 1.96 0.73 15.86
N ASP A 132 1.45 1.93 16.15
CA ASP A 132 0.11 2.35 15.67
C ASP A 132 0.00 2.36 14.13
N VAL A 133 1.15 2.47 13.47
CA VAL A 133 1.36 2.34 12.02
C VAL A 133 2.63 1.52 11.83
N ASP A 134 2.55 0.46 11.05
CA ASP A 134 3.70 -0.36 10.68
C ASP A 134 4.36 0.22 9.43
N PHE A 135 5.67 0.46 9.50
CA PHE A 135 6.45 1.04 8.40
C PHE A 135 7.23 -0.04 7.66
N TYR A 136 7.03 -0.13 6.36
CA TYR A 136 7.70 -1.06 5.47
C TYR A 136 8.55 -0.29 4.45
N SER A 137 9.75 -0.81 4.17
CA SER A 137 10.61 -0.30 3.10
C SER A 137 10.78 -1.34 1.99
N MET A 138 10.89 -0.86 0.75
CA MET A 138 11.22 -1.71 -0.40
C MET A 138 11.98 -0.91 -1.45
N GLY A 139 12.93 -1.58 -2.09
CA GLY A 139 13.77 -0.99 -3.14
C GLY A 139 13.47 -1.61 -4.50
N ARG A 140 13.38 -0.76 -5.51
CA ARG A 140 13.38 -1.10 -6.94
C ARG A 140 14.43 -0.21 -7.62
N THR A 141 14.88 -0.58 -8.81
CA THR A 141 15.87 0.23 -9.54
C THR A 141 15.37 1.66 -9.70
N GLY A 142 16.08 2.64 -9.11
CA GLY A 142 15.72 4.06 -9.15
C GLY A 142 14.65 4.52 -8.16
N ILE A 143 14.01 3.60 -7.39
CA ILE A 143 12.92 3.92 -6.46
C ILE A 143 13.13 3.17 -5.15
N ASN A 144 13.30 3.91 -4.06
CA ASN A 144 13.14 3.38 -2.71
C ASN A 144 11.82 3.89 -2.14
N TRP A 145 10.96 3.01 -1.66
CA TRP A 145 9.64 3.37 -1.15
C TRP A 145 9.55 3.04 0.33
N LEU A 146 9.13 4.03 1.12
CA LEU A 146 8.74 3.86 2.52
C LEU A 146 7.24 4.05 2.63
N VAL A 147 6.54 3.04 3.12
CA VAL A 147 5.08 3.04 3.27
C VAL A 147 4.71 2.72 4.71
N GLY A 148 3.77 3.48 5.26
CA GLY A 148 3.18 3.21 6.56
C GLY A 148 1.81 2.56 6.37
N MET A 149 1.66 1.32 6.79
CA MET A 149 0.42 0.56 6.72
C MET A 149 -0.23 0.53 8.11
N LYS A 150 -1.54 0.73 8.16
CA LYS A 150 -2.31 0.66 9.40
C LYS A 150 -3.46 -0.35 9.23
N PRO A 151 -3.64 -1.29 10.17
CA PRO A 151 -4.71 -2.27 10.07
C PRO A 151 -6.09 -1.60 10.11
N LEU A 152 -7.02 -2.16 9.37
CA LEU A 152 -8.43 -1.82 9.40
C LEU A 152 -9.11 -2.68 10.46
N ALA A 153 -9.82 -2.04 11.39
CA ALA A 153 -10.56 -2.74 12.43
C ALA A 153 -11.56 -3.74 11.82
N ASP A 154 -11.67 -4.91 12.43
CA ASP A 154 -12.61 -5.98 12.05
C ASP A 154 -12.41 -6.53 10.62
N THR A 155 -11.23 -6.37 10.03
CA THR A 155 -10.86 -6.97 8.72
C THR A 155 -9.41 -7.46 8.72
N ASP A 156 -9.04 -8.26 7.71
CA ASP A 156 -7.65 -8.67 7.46
C ASP A 156 -6.85 -7.65 6.62
N PHE A 157 -7.44 -6.48 6.33
CA PHE A 157 -6.87 -5.49 5.43
C PHE A 157 -6.16 -4.34 6.16
N PHE A 158 -5.39 -3.57 5.40
CA PHE A 158 -4.65 -2.40 5.85
C PHE A 158 -4.96 -1.20 4.94
N PHE A 159 -4.86 0.02 5.45
CA PHE A 159 -4.75 1.20 4.59
C PHE A 159 -3.32 1.73 4.58
N MET A 160 -2.91 2.25 3.44
CA MET A 160 -1.67 3.01 3.31
C MET A 160 -1.87 4.37 3.97
N HIS A 161 -1.44 4.50 5.23
CA HIS A 161 -1.55 5.73 6.01
C HIS A 161 -0.52 6.77 5.58
N PHE A 162 0.67 6.31 5.19
CA PHE A 162 1.80 7.15 4.83
C PHE A 162 2.48 6.58 3.58
N SER A 163 2.93 7.44 2.67
CA SER A 163 3.70 7.01 1.51
C SER A 163 4.77 8.04 1.15
N ARG A 164 6.00 7.56 0.91
CA ARG A 164 7.12 8.40 0.51
C ARG A 164 8.04 7.66 -0.46
N PHE A 165 8.24 8.24 -1.63
CA PHE A 165 9.26 7.80 -2.59
C PHE A 165 10.56 8.57 -2.37
N LEU A 166 11.65 7.82 -2.30
CA LEU A 166 13.04 8.27 -2.26
C LEU A 166 13.66 7.86 -3.60
N THR A 167 13.99 8.83 -4.44
CA THR A 167 14.80 8.56 -5.63
C THR A 167 16.27 8.49 -5.24
N GLU A 168 16.98 7.46 -5.69
CA GLU A 168 18.44 7.43 -5.55
C GLU A 168 19.05 8.43 -6.52
N VAL A 169 19.66 9.49 -5.98
CA VAL A 169 20.58 10.32 -6.77
C VAL A 169 21.91 9.60 -6.79
N SER A 170 22.17 8.86 -7.87
CA SER A 170 23.43 8.17 -8.12
C SER A 170 24.56 9.19 -8.38
N ALA A 171 25.22 9.66 -7.32
CA ALA A 171 26.61 10.16 -7.31
C ALA A 171 27.05 10.56 -5.89
N GLY A 172 27.46 9.58 -5.08
CA GLY A 172 28.50 9.77 -4.05
C GLY A 172 28.23 10.66 -2.82
N LEU A 173 27.08 11.32 -2.69
CA LEU A 173 26.69 12.03 -1.47
C LEU A 173 25.20 11.82 -1.23
N THR A 174 24.86 11.31 -0.04
CA THR A 174 23.50 11.20 0.49
C THR A 174 22.82 12.57 0.53
N ALA A 175 22.21 12.97 -0.56
CA ALA A 175 21.18 13.97 -0.57
C ALA A 175 19.85 13.24 -0.73
N VAL A 176 19.28 12.78 0.39
CA VAL A 176 17.81 12.78 0.47
C VAL A 176 17.44 14.23 0.16
N PRO A 177 16.73 14.54 -0.93
CA PRO A 177 16.35 15.91 -1.20
C PRO A 177 15.61 16.41 0.06
N ARG A 178 15.99 17.58 0.59
CA ARG A 178 15.35 18.20 1.78
C ARG A 178 13.83 18.37 1.64
N LYS A 179 13.26 18.08 0.45
CA LYS A 179 11.86 18.15 0.08
C LYS A 179 11.40 16.88 -0.66
N SER A 180 11.76 15.68 -0.20
CA SER A 180 11.08 14.48 -0.72
C SER A 180 9.64 14.52 -0.19
N PRO A 181 8.64 14.75 -1.05
CA PRO A 181 7.27 14.86 -0.62
C PRO A 181 6.80 13.51 -0.10
N PHE A 182 5.95 13.56 0.91
CA PHE A 182 5.23 12.40 1.40
C PHE A 182 3.73 12.70 1.40
N SER A 183 2.93 11.64 1.36
CA SER A 183 1.49 11.70 1.40
C SER A 183 1.00 11.10 2.72
N ILE A 184 0.05 11.77 3.37
CA ILE A 184 -0.64 11.26 4.57
C ILE A 184 -2.12 11.06 4.26
N LEU A 185 -2.63 9.88 4.52
CA LEU A 185 -4.05 9.57 4.45
C LEU A 185 -4.79 10.22 5.62
N TYR A 186 -5.86 10.96 5.34
CA TYR A 186 -6.72 11.53 6.38
C TYR A 186 -8.21 11.16 6.22
N GLN A 187 -8.61 10.62 5.07
CA GLN A 187 -9.95 10.10 4.82
C GLN A 187 -9.87 8.78 4.05
N PHE A 188 -10.67 7.80 4.46
CA PHE A 188 -10.67 6.45 3.90
C PHE A 188 -12.06 5.82 3.98
N SER A 189 -12.45 5.05 2.97
CA SER A 189 -13.62 4.17 3.01
C SER A 189 -13.34 2.86 2.27
N VAL A 190 -13.86 1.76 2.81
CA VAL A 190 -13.92 0.47 2.11
C VAL A 190 -15.09 0.51 1.12
N GLY A 191 -14.87 0.02 -0.09
CA GLY A 191 -15.81 0.10 -1.21
C GLY A 191 -15.64 1.37 -2.05
N ILE A 192 -16.45 1.46 -3.10
CA ILE A 192 -16.54 2.63 -3.98
C ILE A 192 -17.95 3.19 -3.84
N SER A 193 -18.08 4.44 -3.41
CA SER A 193 -19.38 5.09 -3.20
C SER A 193 -20.18 5.28 -4.49
N ASP A 194 -19.48 5.67 -5.57
CA ASP A 194 -20.04 5.84 -6.91
C ASP A 194 -19.12 5.18 -7.95
N PRO A 195 -19.50 4.03 -8.56
CA PRO A 195 -18.66 3.35 -9.55
C PRO A 195 -18.34 4.18 -10.79
N THR A 196 -19.15 5.21 -11.10
CA THR A 196 -18.96 6.05 -12.30
C THR A 196 -17.73 6.96 -12.21
N VAL A 197 -17.07 7.04 -11.04
CA VAL A 197 -15.78 7.73 -10.91
C VAL A 197 -14.73 7.22 -11.90
N PHE A 198 -14.83 5.95 -12.31
CA PHE A 198 -13.95 5.33 -13.29
C PHE A 198 -14.35 5.56 -14.76
N ASP A 199 -15.50 6.18 -15.05
CA ASP A 199 -16.00 6.43 -16.40
C ASP A 199 -15.35 7.68 -17.03
N LYS A 200 -14.01 7.73 -17.01
CA LYS A 200 -13.24 8.78 -17.68
C LYS A 200 -13.28 8.57 -19.19
N ASP A 201 -13.43 9.65 -19.96
CA ASP A 201 -13.32 9.58 -21.41
C ASP A 201 -11.86 9.39 -21.81
N LEU A 202 -11.50 8.17 -22.20
CA LEU A 202 -10.15 7.80 -22.62
C LEU A 202 -9.98 7.83 -24.15
N SER A 203 -11.06 8.10 -24.91
CA SER A 203 -11.07 7.97 -26.37
C SER A 203 -10.20 9.01 -27.08
N GLY A 204 -10.02 10.17 -26.45
CA GLY A 204 -9.17 11.26 -26.95
C GLY A 204 -7.71 11.20 -26.52
N CYS A 205 -7.29 10.18 -25.76
CA CYS A 205 -5.93 10.11 -25.22
C CYS A 205 -4.91 9.68 -26.29
N VAL A 206 -3.86 10.48 -26.47
CA VAL A 206 -2.78 10.20 -27.43
C VAL A 206 -1.60 9.53 -26.75
N ALA A 207 -0.88 8.65 -27.45
CA ALA A 207 0.36 8.08 -26.92
C ALA A 207 1.38 9.20 -26.66
N ALA A 208 1.99 9.20 -25.47
CA ALA A 208 3.00 10.17 -25.05
C ALA A 208 4.38 9.90 -25.69
#